data_AF-A0A7J8R4J7-F1
#
_entry.id   AF-A0A7J8R4J7-F1
#
_cell.length_a   1.000
_cell.length_b   1.000
_cell.length_c   1.000
_cell.angle_alpha   90.00
_cell.angle_beta   90.00
_cell.angle_gamma   90.00
#
_symmetry.space_group_name_H-M   'P 1'
#
loop_
_entity.id
_entity.type
_entity.pdbx_description
1 polymer ?
#
loop_
_entity_poly.entity_id
_entity_poly.type
_entity_poly.pdbx_seq_one_letter_code
_entity_poly.pdbx_strand_id
1 'polypeptide(L)' 'TTIGLSVTGGVVWDETGKWLLGYNRFLGKCSVFDTELWDILDGLLLLQK' A
#
# COMPACT_ATOMS: atom_id res chain seq x y z
N THR A 1 -11.61 8.27 16.39
CA THR A 1 -11.08 7.78 15.11
C THR A 1 -12.16 7.02 14.39
N THR A 2 -12.68 7.56 13.29
CA THR A 2 -13.70 6.89 12.47
C THR A 2 -13.06 5.68 11.81
N ILE A 3 -13.50 4.48 12.17
CA ILE A 3 -13.07 3.22 11.54
C ILE A 3 -14.00 2.91 10.37
N GLY A 4 -13.43 2.75 9.18
CA GLY A 4 -14.15 2.48 7.93
C GLY A 4 -13.62 1.21 7.26
N LEU A 5 -14.32 0.73 6.23
CA LEU A 5 -13.76 -0.27 5.34
C LEU A 5 -12.59 0.37 4.56
N SER A 6 -11.43 -0.25 4.64
CA SER A 6 -10.17 0.26 4.14
C SER A 6 -9.58 -0.70 3.11
N VAL A 7 -9.06 -0.09 2.05
CA VAL A 7 -8.26 -0.72 1.01
C VAL A 7 -7.00 0.11 0.86
N THR A 8 -5.88 -0.55 0.68
CA THR A 8 -4.61 0.09 0.37
C THR A 8 -4.08 -0.42 -0.97
N GLY A 9 -3.21 0.34 -1.59
CA GLY A 9 -2.62 -0.04 -2.85
C GLY A 9 -1.78 1.07 -3.45
N GLY A 10 -0.77 0.66 -4.19
CA GLY A 10 0.18 1.56 -4.79
C GLY A 10 0.85 0.95 -6.02
N VAL A 11 1.75 1.74 -6.58
CA VAL A 11 2.52 1.38 -7.76
C VAL A 11 4.00 1.55 -7.45
N VAL A 12 4.78 0.53 -7.76
CA VAL A 12 6.24 0.56 -7.66
C VAL A 12 6.80 0.94 -9.02
N TRP A 13 7.64 1.98 -9.02
CA TRP A 13 8.33 2.50 -10.18
C TRP A 13 9.81 2.25 -10.05
N ASP A 14 10.47 1.95 -11.16
CA ASP A 14 11.92 1.92 -11.26
C ASP A 14 12.51 3.34 -11.29
N GLU A 15 13.82 3.47 -11.10
CA GLU A 15 14.54 4.76 -11.18
C GLU A 15 14.37 5.46 -12.54
N THR A 16 14.10 4.68 -13.58
CA THR A 16 13.83 5.16 -14.95
C THR A 16 12.38 5.63 -15.16
N GLY A 17 11.53 5.54 -14.13
CA GLY A 17 10.09 5.82 -14.24
C GLY A 17 9.32 4.71 -14.94
N LYS A 18 9.89 3.50 -15.05
CA LYS A 18 9.17 2.33 -15.56
C LYS A 18 8.30 1.73 -14.47
N TRP A 19 7.04 1.46 -14.77
CA TRP A 19 6.17 0.69 -13.87
C TRP A 19 6.71 -0.74 -13.73
N LEU A 20 7.10 -1.11 -12.51
CA LEU A 20 7.54 -2.46 -12.17
C LEU A 20 6.36 -3.34 -11.76
N LEU A 21 5.57 -2.88 -10.79
CA LEU A 21 4.50 -3.67 -10.19
C LEU A 21 3.42 -2.77 -9.57
N GLY A 22 2.18 -3.22 -9.59
CA GLY A 22 1.08 -2.59 -8.85
C GLY A 22 0.56 -3.56 -7.79
N TYR A 23 0.19 -3.05 -6.62
CA TYR A 23 -0.36 -3.85 -5.54
C TYR A 23 -1.66 -3.26 -5.02
N ASN A 24 -2.54 -4.14 -4.55
CA ASN A 24 -3.79 -3.78 -3.90
C ASN A 24 -4.07 -4.79 -2.80
N ARG A 25 -4.41 -4.30 -1.61
CA ARG A 25 -4.72 -5.12 -0.45
C ARG A 25 -5.94 -4.59 0.28
N PHE A 26 -6.91 -5.48 0.48
CA PHE A 26 -8.05 -5.21 1.36
C PHE A 26 -7.61 -5.35 2.82
N LEU A 27 -7.79 -4.31 3.62
CA LEU A 27 -7.37 -4.27 5.03
C LEU A 27 -8.53 -4.50 6.02
N GLY A 28 -9.78 -4.51 5.54
CA GLY A 28 -10.94 -4.66 6.42
C GLY A 28 -11.29 -3.35 7.11
N LYS A 29 -11.68 -3.38 8.39
CA LYS A 29 -12.04 -2.17 9.14
C LYS A 29 -10.82 -1.57 9.84
N CYS A 30 -10.31 -0.46 9.32
CA CYS A 30 -9.12 0.21 9.86
C CYS A 30 -9.32 1.73 9.91
N SER A 31 -8.43 2.43 10.63
CA SER A 31 -8.35 3.88 10.50
C SER A 31 -7.58 4.26 9.23
N VAL A 32 -7.71 5.52 8.80
CA VAL A 32 -6.93 6.05 7.66
C VAL A 32 -5.43 5.94 7.96
N PHE A 33 -5.02 6.25 9.19
CA PHE A 33 -3.62 6.16 9.61
C PHE A 33 -3.06 4.73 9.51
N ASP A 34 -3.82 3.74 9.97
CA ASP A 34 -3.42 2.33 9.84
C ASP A 34 -3.33 1.93 8.35
N THR A 35 -4.26 2.43 7.53
CA THR A 35 -4.30 2.15 6.08
C THR A 35 -3.03 2.66 5.39
N GLU A 36 -2.63 3.90 5.66
CA GLU A 36 -1.39 4.48 5.12
C GLU A 36 -0.13 3.75 5.60
N LEU A 37 -0.09 3.35 6.88
CA LEU A 37 1.06 2.62 7.42
C LEU A 37 1.22 1.24 6.76
N TRP A 38 0.10 0.55 6.50
CA TRP A 38 0.10 -0.70 5.76
C TRP A 38 0.52 -0.53 4.31
N ASP A 39 0.12 0.56 3.64
CA ASP A 39 0.53 0.86 2.27
C ASP A 39 2.06 0.92 2.14
N ILE A 40 2.70 1.69 3.02
CA ILE A 40 4.15 1.88 3.02
C ILE A 40 4.86 0.55 3.28
N LEU A 41 4.35 -0.25 4.22
CA LEU A 41 4.92 -1.56 4.53
C LEU A 41 4.81 -2.54 3.35
N ASP A 42 3.64 -2.62 2.71
CA ASP A 42 3.44 -3.50 1.55
C ASP A 42 4.33 -3.07 0.38
N GLY A 43 4.44 -1.77 0.11
CA GLY A 43 5.38 -1.23 -0.89
C GLY A 43 6.84 -1.58 -0.59
N LEU A 44 7.27 -1.46 0.66
CA LEU A 44 8.64 -1.79 1.06
C LEU A 44 8.94 -3.30 0.97
N LEU A 45 8.01 -4.15 1.42
CA LEU A 45 8.15 -5.60 1.33
C LEU A 45 8.22 -6.10 -0.11
N LEU A 46 7.53 -5.42 -1.03
CA LEU A 46 7.60 -5.72 -2.45
C LEU A 46 8.93 -5.30 -3.08
N LEU A 47 9.55 -4.22 -2.59
CA LEU A 47 10.87 -3.76 -3.01
C LEU A 47 12.03 -4.62 -2.47
N GLN A 48 11.83 -5.30 -1.34
CA GLN A 48 12.84 -6.17 -0.73
C GLN A 48 12.91 -7.59 -1.33
N LYS A 49 12.05 -7.91 -2.29
CA LYS A 49 12.00 -9.19 -2.99
C LYS A 49 12.71 -9.13 -4.33
#